data_AF-A0AAQ5ZE50-F1
#
_entry.id   AF-A0AAQ5ZE50-F1
#
_cell.length_a   1.000
_cell.length_b   1.000
_cell.length_c   1.000
_cell.angle_alpha   90.00
_cell.angle_beta   90.00
_cell.angle_gamma   90.00
#
_symmetry.space_group_name_H-M   'P 1'
#
loop_
_entity.id
_entity.type
_entity.pdbx_description
1 polymer ?
#
loop_
_entity_poly.entity_id
_entity_poly.type
_entity_poly.pdbx_seq_one_letter_code
_entity_poly.pdbx_strand_id
1 'polypeptide(L)'
;ILHAAESVAYMNRAMVRLQDIWDEIGIPEEQRVQRTNDVNKHIKEEEGCSMLQMEKNSRTRLEVMKEHKKQRMEEIKDLTAKDRELCDIMCTTPFSIDPNSVPSLKQLEAYRAYLDDLTKEKERRHEEFVSIKKEIVVYMDDLEQQPETSFETDVMCEDEEEFCLSNDNIAALKLLLSQLQERKAENELRCLGLRTKIQELWERLRIPQEDRDAFAEHMVKSKKKNIEALQTEVQRLEVLKMQSMKSVIEAIRAEIALLWEKCFYSQEQQQAFVPYHDEDFTEELLNLHEAEVSTLKKYYEAHSELFEGVSKWQDNWTLYLELDKKANDPSRFNNRGGNLLKEEKQRSDLQKSLPKLEKNLKAQIDAWEEQHCKEFLVNGQKFLEYVQQQWDHHHSEKEKEKLERQMKKTKQTQEDMLYGTVMRTPSKRRLAGTPTPVKVRKLNGTSTISTPNSFLSSGLSGTMCQSSVQKPPLSASKVGSLWSL
;
A
#
# COMPACT_ATOMS: atom_id res chain seq x y z
N ILE A 1 61.19 109.15 17.81
CA ILE A 1 60.51 110.46 17.65
C ILE A 1 61.50 111.52 17.14
N LEU A 2 62.55 111.89 17.89
CA LEU A 2 63.58 112.87 17.44
C LEU A 2 64.06 112.68 15.99
N HIS A 3 64.59 111.49 15.65
CA HIS A 3 65.06 111.18 14.29
C HIS A 3 64.02 111.38 13.18
N ALA A 4 62.72 111.18 13.46
CA ALA A 4 61.67 111.37 12.46
C ALA A 4 61.42 112.86 12.19
N ALA A 5 61.44 113.69 13.23
CA ALA A 5 61.30 115.14 13.10
C ALA A 5 62.49 115.76 12.34
N GLU A 6 63.71 115.30 12.61
CA GLU A 6 64.91 115.74 11.87
C GLU A 6 64.90 115.30 10.41
N SER A 7 64.46 114.07 10.13
CA SER A 7 64.36 113.56 8.74
C SER A 7 63.31 114.32 7.93
N VAL A 8 62.15 114.61 8.53
CA VAL A 8 61.10 115.46 7.90
C VAL A 8 61.61 116.89 7.70
N ALA A 9 62.33 117.46 8.68
CA ALA A 9 62.93 118.80 8.53
C ALA A 9 64.00 118.83 7.42
N TYR A 10 64.80 117.78 7.27
CA TYR A 10 65.78 117.65 6.18
C TYR A 10 65.09 117.52 4.82
N MET A 11 64.06 116.66 4.71
CA MET A 11 63.29 116.49 3.48
C MET A 11 62.58 117.79 3.06
N ASN A 12 61.97 118.51 4.00
CA ASN A 12 61.37 119.82 3.73
C ASN A 12 62.40 120.84 3.23
N ARG A 13 63.60 120.89 3.83
CA ARG A 13 64.70 121.74 3.33
C ARG A 13 65.19 121.33 1.94
N ALA A 14 65.25 120.03 1.65
CA ALA A 14 65.62 119.52 0.34
C ALA A 14 64.56 119.86 -0.73
N MET A 15 63.27 119.75 -0.39
CA MET A 15 62.15 120.13 -1.28
C MET A 15 62.14 121.64 -1.55
N VAL A 16 62.31 122.49 -0.54
CA VAL A 16 62.45 123.95 -0.73
C VAL A 16 63.64 124.26 -1.63
N ARG A 17 64.80 123.64 -1.39
CA ARG A 17 65.98 123.85 -2.25
C ARG A 17 65.79 123.37 -3.69
N LEU A 18 65.04 122.29 -3.90
CA LEU A 18 64.66 121.85 -5.26
C LEU A 18 63.73 122.87 -5.94
N GLN A 19 62.79 123.44 -5.18
CA GLN A 19 61.90 124.49 -5.66
C GLN A 19 62.67 125.77 -6.04
N ASP A 20 63.60 126.23 -5.19
CA ASP A 20 64.50 127.36 -5.48
C ASP A 20 65.28 127.14 -6.80
N ILE A 21 65.82 125.93 -7.01
CA ILE A 21 66.55 125.55 -8.23
C ILE A 21 65.62 125.52 -9.45
N TRP A 22 64.36 125.08 -9.29
CA TRP A 22 63.37 125.08 -10.37
C TRP A 22 62.86 126.49 -10.72
N ASP A 23 62.87 127.41 -9.75
CA ASP A 23 62.61 128.84 -9.96
C ASP A 23 63.78 129.51 -10.70
N GLU A 24 65.03 129.28 -10.28
CA GLU A 24 66.23 129.83 -10.93
C GLU A 24 66.40 129.37 -12.40
N ILE A 25 66.05 128.11 -12.69
CA ILE A 25 66.12 127.53 -14.05
C ILE A 25 64.85 127.84 -14.88
N GLY A 26 63.81 128.43 -14.29
CA GLY A 26 62.57 128.80 -15.00
C GLY A 26 61.72 127.60 -15.45
N ILE A 27 61.69 126.52 -14.67
CA ILE A 27 60.98 125.28 -15.01
C ILE A 27 59.46 125.49 -14.87
N PRO A 28 58.63 125.17 -15.89
CA PRO A 28 57.18 125.29 -15.81
C PRO A 28 56.53 124.42 -14.73
N GLU A 29 55.46 124.92 -14.11
CA GLU A 29 54.78 124.29 -12.96
C GLU A 29 54.34 122.83 -13.23
N GLU A 30 53.85 122.53 -14.44
CA GLU A 30 53.46 121.17 -14.84
C GLU A 30 54.61 120.15 -14.69
N GLN A 31 55.86 120.56 -14.99
CA GLN A 31 57.03 119.70 -14.81
C GLN A 31 57.47 119.60 -13.34
N ARG A 32 57.21 120.63 -12.52
CA ARG A 32 57.48 120.60 -11.07
C ARG A 32 56.52 119.65 -10.36
N VAL A 33 55.24 119.70 -10.72
CA VAL A 33 54.22 118.76 -10.24
C VAL A 33 54.58 117.33 -10.63
N GLN A 34 54.98 117.08 -11.88
CA GLN A 34 55.43 115.76 -12.30
C GLN A 34 56.64 115.26 -11.49
N ARG A 35 57.70 116.06 -11.37
CA ARG A 35 58.91 115.68 -10.60
C ARG A 35 58.61 115.46 -9.11
N THR A 36 57.72 116.26 -8.53
CA THR A 36 57.27 116.09 -7.14
C THR A 36 56.45 114.81 -6.97
N ASN A 37 55.60 114.47 -7.95
CA ASN A 37 54.88 113.20 -7.98
C ASN A 37 55.82 112.00 -8.10
N ASP A 38 56.90 112.09 -8.89
CA ASP A 38 57.89 111.02 -9.01
C ASP A 38 58.70 110.82 -7.71
N VAL A 39 59.08 111.90 -7.01
CA VAL A 39 59.67 111.82 -5.67
C VAL A 39 58.69 111.19 -4.66
N ASN A 40 57.44 111.63 -4.66
CA ASN A 40 56.38 111.10 -3.78
C ASN A 40 56.03 109.64 -4.10
N LYS A 41 56.18 109.22 -5.35
CA LYS A 41 56.06 107.83 -5.80
C LYS A 41 57.18 106.97 -5.21
N HIS A 42 58.44 107.37 -5.32
CA HIS A 42 59.55 106.61 -4.73
C HIS A 42 59.48 106.54 -3.20
N ILE A 43 59.00 107.59 -2.52
CA ILE A 43 58.74 107.55 -1.06
C ILE A 43 57.63 106.54 -0.70
N LYS A 44 56.63 106.34 -1.56
CA LYS A 44 55.55 105.35 -1.36
C LYS A 44 55.94 103.94 -1.78
N GLU A 45 56.86 103.78 -2.72
CA GLU A 45 57.34 102.47 -3.18
C GLU A 45 58.15 101.71 -2.11
N GLU A 46 58.61 102.37 -1.04
CA GLU A 46 59.17 101.71 0.15
C GLU A 46 58.12 100.95 1.00
N GLU A 47 56.81 101.11 0.78
CA GLU A 47 55.74 100.35 1.47
C GLU A 47 55.57 98.90 0.94
N GLY A 48 56.66 98.26 0.53
CA GLY A 48 56.72 96.80 0.47
C GLY A 48 56.43 96.21 1.86
N CYS A 49 55.61 95.15 1.93
CA CYS A 49 55.12 94.57 3.20
C CYS A 49 56.20 94.52 4.29
N SER A 50 56.02 95.31 5.34
CA SER A 50 56.92 95.33 6.51
C SER A 50 57.24 93.92 6.99
N MET A 51 58.47 93.71 7.47
CA MET A 51 58.93 92.42 8.01
C MET A 51 57.93 91.83 9.04
N LEU A 52 57.30 92.70 9.85
CA LEU A 52 56.26 92.32 10.81
C LEU A 52 54.97 91.81 10.12
N GLN A 53 54.58 92.41 8.99
CA GLN A 53 53.42 91.98 8.22
C GLN A 53 53.70 90.68 7.44
N MET A 54 54.91 90.49 6.92
CA MET A 54 55.32 89.23 6.29
C MET A 54 55.36 88.08 7.30
N GLU A 55 55.89 88.32 8.51
CA GLU A 55 55.88 87.35 9.60
C GLU A 55 54.43 87.02 10.01
N LYS A 56 53.58 88.03 10.25
CA LYS A 56 52.16 87.82 10.58
C LYS A 56 51.41 87.02 9.49
N ASN A 57 51.61 87.36 8.22
CA ASN A 57 51.01 86.63 7.09
C ASN A 57 51.49 85.16 7.06
N SER A 58 52.79 84.93 7.28
CA SER A 58 53.38 83.59 7.31
C SER A 58 52.86 82.76 8.48
N ARG A 59 52.71 83.38 9.67
CA ARG A 59 52.14 82.78 10.87
C ARG A 59 50.68 82.38 10.66
N THR A 60 49.85 83.30 10.15
CA THR A 60 48.44 83.00 9.82
C THR A 60 48.32 81.87 8.80
N ARG A 61 49.14 81.87 7.74
CA ARG A 61 49.17 80.81 6.73
C ARG A 61 49.63 79.46 7.32
N LEU A 62 50.57 79.47 8.28
CA LEU A 62 50.99 78.26 8.99
C LEU A 62 49.85 77.68 9.85
N GLU A 63 49.11 78.52 10.59
CA GLU A 63 47.96 78.04 11.39
C GLU A 63 46.85 77.46 10.51
N VAL A 64 46.53 78.09 9.37
CA VAL A 64 45.58 77.52 8.39
C VAL A 64 46.05 76.16 7.87
N MET A 65 47.35 76.00 7.57
CA MET A 65 47.89 74.72 7.09
C MET A 65 47.96 73.64 8.19
N LYS A 66 48.18 74.02 9.45
CA LYS A 66 48.06 73.11 10.60
C LYS A 66 46.62 72.63 10.78
N GLU A 67 45.64 73.52 10.67
CA GLU A 67 44.22 73.17 10.80
C GLU A 67 43.77 72.28 9.62
N HIS A 68 44.16 72.59 8.38
CA HIS A 68 43.93 71.69 7.24
C HIS A 68 44.59 70.32 7.43
N LYS A 69 45.80 70.25 8.00
CA LYS A 69 46.43 68.97 8.34
C LYS A 69 45.59 68.21 9.38
N LYS A 70 45.20 68.88 10.47
CA LYS A 70 44.40 68.29 11.55
C LYS A 70 43.10 67.69 11.00
N GLN A 71 42.32 68.47 10.25
CA GLN A 71 41.05 68.05 9.65
C GLN A 71 41.21 66.81 8.76
N ARG A 72 42.26 66.75 7.93
CA ARG A 72 42.53 65.58 7.08
C ARG A 72 42.98 64.33 7.85
N MET A 73 43.71 64.51 8.96
CA MET A 73 44.11 63.41 9.84
C MET A 73 42.95 62.89 10.70
N GLU A 74 42.00 63.75 11.03
CA GLU A 74 40.74 63.39 11.70
C GLU A 74 39.82 62.64 10.72
N GLU A 75 39.60 63.20 9.53
CA GLU A 75 38.79 62.56 8.48
C GLU A 75 39.32 61.17 8.06
N ILE A 76 40.63 61.00 7.82
CA ILE A 76 41.16 59.68 7.43
C ILE A 76 41.00 58.65 8.54
N LYS A 77 41.03 59.06 9.81
CA LYS A 77 40.80 58.17 10.96
C LYS A 77 39.35 57.68 10.96
N ASP A 78 38.40 58.57 10.71
CA ASP A 78 36.97 58.24 10.67
C ASP A 78 36.63 57.36 9.45
N LEU A 79 37.18 57.68 8.27
CA LEU A 79 37.07 56.82 7.07
C LEU A 79 37.65 55.42 7.32
N THR A 80 38.82 55.33 7.97
CA THR A 80 39.45 54.04 8.32
C THR A 80 38.66 53.25 9.38
N ALA A 81 37.93 53.93 10.27
CA ALA A 81 37.04 53.26 11.22
C ALA A 81 35.85 52.63 10.49
N LYS A 82 35.17 53.39 9.62
CA LYS A 82 34.06 52.89 8.80
C LYS A 82 34.50 51.77 7.83
N ASP A 83 35.69 51.88 7.26
CA ASP A 83 36.27 50.85 6.38
C ASP A 83 36.42 49.50 7.08
N ARG A 84 36.92 49.49 8.32
CA ARG A 84 37.04 48.25 9.11
C ARG A 84 35.68 47.63 9.41
N GLU A 85 34.72 48.43 9.89
CA GLU A 85 33.36 47.97 10.18
C GLU A 85 32.70 47.33 8.95
N LEU A 86 32.80 47.97 7.78
CA LEU A 86 32.31 47.39 6.53
C LEU A 86 33.08 46.14 6.11
N CYS A 87 34.42 46.13 6.26
CA CYS A 87 35.25 45.00 5.89
C CYS A 87 35.06 43.77 6.79
N ASP A 88 34.79 43.97 8.07
CA ASP A 88 34.52 42.89 9.03
C ASP A 88 33.20 42.18 8.64
N ILE A 89 32.12 42.93 8.38
CA ILE A 89 30.82 42.39 7.94
C ILE A 89 30.93 41.72 6.55
N MET A 90 31.61 42.35 5.60
CA MET A 90 31.70 41.89 4.21
C MET A 90 32.80 40.83 3.99
N CYS A 91 33.63 40.58 5.00
CA CYS A 91 34.84 39.75 4.93
C CYS A 91 35.79 40.18 3.81
N THR A 92 36.01 41.49 3.65
CA THR A 92 36.89 42.09 2.63
C THR A 92 38.17 42.67 3.23
N THR A 93 39.18 42.94 2.39
CA THR A 93 40.44 43.56 2.83
C THR A 93 40.31 45.10 2.91
N PRO A 94 40.62 45.74 4.05
CA PRO A 94 40.60 47.20 4.19
C PRO A 94 41.50 47.94 3.18
N PHE A 95 41.10 49.17 2.85
CA PHE A 95 41.80 50.05 1.93
C PHE A 95 43.09 50.62 2.55
N SER A 96 44.21 50.47 1.84
CA SER A 96 45.53 50.83 2.40
C SER A 96 45.92 52.29 2.14
N ILE A 97 45.94 53.11 3.20
CA ILE A 97 46.66 54.40 3.24
C ILE A 97 47.57 54.39 4.47
N ASP A 98 48.80 54.93 4.37
CA ASP A 98 49.70 55.07 5.52
C ASP A 98 49.07 56.00 6.57
N PRO A 99 48.74 55.50 7.78
CA PRO A 99 48.09 56.29 8.82
C PRO A 99 48.98 57.37 9.43
N ASN A 100 50.29 57.38 9.14
CA ASN A 100 51.23 58.39 9.61
C ASN A 100 51.46 59.52 8.60
N SER A 101 50.97 59.36 7.36
CA SER A 101 51.13 60.33 6.28
C SER A 101 49.91 61.24 6.16
N VAL A 102 50.11 62.50 5.76
CA VAL A 102 49.01 63.44 5.56
C VAL A 102 48.41 63.21 4.17
N PRO A 103 47.14 62.78 4.05
CA PRO A 103 46.56 62.46 2.76
C PRO A 103 46.33 63.72 1.90
N SER A 104 46.40 63.52 0.58
CA SER A 104 45.94 64.51 -0.40
C SER A 104 44.42 64.52 -0.51
N LEU A 105 43.84 65.63 -0.96
CA LEU A 105 42.39 65.74 -1.17
C LEU A 105 41.86 64.66 -2.13
N LYS A 106 42.62 64.35 -3.20
CA LYS A 106 42.27 63.29 -4.16
C LYS A 106 42.26 61.89 -3.55
N GLN A 107 43.13 61.61 -2.57
CA GLN A 107 43.10 60.33 -1.84
C GLN A 107 41.88 60.23 -0.92
N LEU A 108 41.52 61.33 -0.25
CA LEU A 108 40.29 61.38 0.57
C LEU A 108 39.03 61.25 -0.31
N GLU A 109 38.96 61.94 -1.44
CA GLU A 109 37.88 61.83 -2.43
C GLU A 109 37.73 60.39 -2.96
N ALA A 110 38.84 59.74 -3.33
CA ALA A 110 38.84 58.35 -3.78
C ALA A 110 38.41 57.37 -2.66
N TYR A 111 38.83 57.60 -1.42
CA TYR A 111 38.47 56.75 -0.28
C TYR A 111 36.99 56.92 0.09
N ARG A 112 36.46 58.15 0.05
CA ARG A 112 35.02 58.41 0.21
C ARG A 112 34.19 57.68 -0.87
N ALA A 113 34.62 57.74 -2.13
CA ALA A 113 33.94 57.04 -3.22
C ALA A 113 33.97 55.51 -3.05
N TYR A 114 35.13 54.94 -2.68
CA TYR A 114 35.26 53.52 -2.36
C TYR A 114 34.32 53.09 -1.22
N LEU A 115 34.24 53.86 -0.13
CA LEU A 115 33.36 53.55 1.00
C LEU A 115 31.87 53.74 0.68
N ASP A 116 31.53 54.67 -0.22
CA ASP A 116 30.16 54.84 -0.75
C ASP A 116 29.75 53.60 -1.57
N ASP A 117 30.62 53.13 -2.47
CA ASP A 117 30.36 51.91 -3.25
C ASP A 117 30.35 50.64 -2.38
N LEU A 118 31.22 50.52 -1.38
CA LEU A 118 31.21 49.41 -0.42
C LEU A 118 29.97 49.43 0.48
N THR A 119 29.47 50.62 0.86
CA THR A 119 28.20 50.75 1.61
C THR A 119 27.03 50.26 0.76
N LYS A 120 26.93 50.67 -0.51
CA LYS A 120 25.88 50.21 -1.44
C LYS A 120 25.93 48.70 -1.66
N GLU A 121 27.12 48.11 -1.76
CA GLU A 121 27.27 46.65 -1.92
C GLU A 121 26.90 45.90 -0.61
N LYS A 122 27.14 46.48 0.58
CA LYS A 122 26.61 45.94 1.86
C LYS A 122 25.08 45.96 1.89
N GLU A 123 24.48 47.09 1.52
CA GLU A 123 23.01 47.24 1.42
C GLU A 123 22.43 46.22 0.44
N ARG A 124 22.97 46.12 -0.78
CA ARG A 124 22.53 45.16 -1.81
C ARG A 124 22.62 43.69 -1.35
N ARG A 125 23.70 43.31 -0.64
CA ARG A 125 23.84 41.94 -0.11
C ARG A 125 22.91 41.67 1.06
N HIS A 126 22.68 42.65 1.92
CA HIS A 126 21.73 42.51 3.02
C HIS A 126 20.30 42.35 2.49
N GLU A 127 19.87 43.14 1.50
CA GLU A 127 18.58 42.94 0.82
C GLU A 127 18.45 41.53 0.20
N GLU A 128 19.50 41.05 -0.47
CA GLU A 128 19.57 39.71 -1.06
C GLU A 128 19.48 38.60 0.01
N PHE A 129 20.23 38.75 1.12
CA PHE A 129 20.18 37.85 2.27
C PHE A 129 18.79 37.81 2.91
N VAL A 130 18.20 38.96 3.23
CA VAL A 130 16.88 39.07 3.86
C VAL A 130 15.78 38.50 2.97
N SER A 131 15.86 38.69 1.65
CA SER A 131 14.92 38.08 0.70
C SER A 131 15.03 36.55 0.72
N ILE A 132 16.24 36.02 0.62
CA ILE A 132 16.46 34.56 0.58
C ILE A 132 16.15 33.91 1.93
N LYS A 133 16.48 34.54 3.07
CA LYS A 133 16.12 34.08 4.42
C LYS A 133 14.60 33.90 4.55
N LYS A 134 13.80 34.85 4.05
CA LYS A 134 12.33 34.76 4.04
C LYS A 134 11.82 33.58 3.22
N GLU A 135 12.40 33.32 2.04
CA GLU A 135 12.06 32.12 1.26
C GLU A 135 12.46 30.83 2.00
N ILE A 136 13.68 30.76 2.53
CA ILE A 136 14.19 29.60 3.27
C ILE A 136 13.29 29.25 4.48
N VAL A 137 12.83 30.24 5.24
CA VAL A 137 11.85 30.07 6.33
C VAL A 137 10.56 29.41 5.82
N VAL A 138 10.00 29.87 4.70
CA VAL A 138 8.78 29.28 4.11
C VAL A 138 9.03 27.86 3.64
N TYR A 139 10.15 27.57 2.97
CA TYR A 139 10.46 26.20 2.53
C TYR A 139 10.70 25.24 3.70
N MET A 140 11.32 25.67 4.80
CA MET A 140 11.52 24.80 5.97
C MET A 140 10.21 24.53 6.73
N ASP A 141 9.28 25.48 6.83
CA ASP A 141 7.92 25.22 7.33
C ASP A 141 7.12 24.27 6.41
N ASP A 142 7.18 24.47 5.09
CA ASP A 142 6.51 23.60 4.11
C ASP A 142 7.02 22.15 4.16
N LEU A 143 8.32 21.96 4.40
CA LEU A 143 8.97 20.66 4.54
C LEU A 143 8.85 20.07 5.95
N GLU A 144 8.34 20.83 6.93
CA GLU A 144 8.25 20.46 8.35
C GLU A 144 9.64 20.07 8.92
N GLN A 145 10.70 20.78 8.50
CA GLN A 145 12.10 20.54 8.87
C GLN A 145 12.60 21.56 9.91
N GLN A 146 13.51 21.16 10.80
CA GLN A 146 14.26 22.05 11.70
C GLN A 146 15.70 22.23 11.18
N PRO A 147 16.41 23.32 11.53
CA PRO A 147 17.83 23.48 11.20
C PRO A 147 18.66 22.30 11.73
N GLU A 148 19.43 21.67 10.85
CA GLU A 148 20.31 20.53 11.19
C GLU A 148 21.79 20.93 11.15
N THR A 149 22.15 21.89 10.30
CA THR A 149 23.53 22.40 10.18
C THR A 149 23.75 23.68 10.99
N SER A 150 25.00 23.97 11.34
CA SER A 150 25.35 25.24 12.00
C SER A 150 25.01 26.44 11.13
N PHE A 151 25.19 26.34 9.81
CA PHE A 151 24.86 27.40 8.86
C PHE A 151 23.34 27.61 8.71
N GLU A 152 22.53 26.55 8.69
CA GLU A 152 21.07 26.70 8.76
C GLU A 152 20.63 27.33 10.08
N THR A 153 21.28 27.00 11.19
CA THR A 153 20.97 27.55 12.52
C THR A 153 21.29 29.06 12.56
N ASP A 154 22.47 29.45 12.09
CA ASP A 154 22.91 30.83 11.90
C ASP A 154 21.88 31.63 11.07
N VAL A 155 21.64 31.21 9.83
CA VAL A 155 20.68 31.85 8.91
C VAL A 155 19.28 32.01 9.53
N MET A 156 18.80 31.05 10.31
CA MET A 156 17.46 31.07 10.90
C MET A 156 17.34 31.80 12.23
N CYS A 157 18.38 31.81 13.06
CA CYS A 157 18.30 32.25 14.46
C CYS A 157 19.10 33.52 14.76
N GLU A 158 20.10 33.89 13.95
CA GLU A 158 20.88 35.12 14.17
C GLU A 158 20.18 36.36 13.60
N ASP A 159 20.51 37.52 14.18
CA ASP A 159 19.97 38.83 13.80
C ASP A 159 20.45 39.22 12.40
N GLU A 160 19.57 39.83 11.59
CA GLU A 160 19.82 40.09 10.16
C GLU A 160 20.98 41.07 9.88
N GLU A 161 21.45 41.79 10.91
CA GLU A 161 22.58 42.72 10.86
C GLU A 161 23.90 42.12 11.39
N GLU A 162 23.87 40.99 12.11
CA GLU A 162 25.07 40.32 12.63
C GLU A 162 25.65 39.30 11.63
N PHE A 163 24.82 38.81 10.70
CA PHE A 163 25.22 37.83 9.68
C PHE A 163 26.34 38.35 8.75
N CYS A 164 27.42 37.57 8.61
CA CYS A 164 28.55 37.91 7.77
C CYS A 164 28.19 37.81 6.26
N LEU A 165 28.20 38.94 5.55
CA LEU A 165 27.82 39.09 4.14
C LEU A 165 28.97 38.76 3.16
N SER A 166 29.77 37.75 3.49
CA SER A 166 30.85 37.26 2.64
C SER A 166 30.32 36.66 1.32
N ASN A 167 31.14 36.64 0.27
CA ASN A 167 30.75 36.01 -1.01
C ASN A 167 30.38 34.52 -0.81
N ASP A 168 31.12 33.83 0.05
CA ASP A 168 30.95 32.40 0.31
C ASP A 168 29.65 32.12 1.08
N ASN A 169 29.31 32.97 2.06
CA ASN A 169 28.06 32.87 2.80
C ASN A 169 26.84 33.14 1.91
N ILE A 170 26.89 34.17 1.04
CA ILE A 170 25.82 34.43 0.07
C ILE A 170 25.69 33.30 -0.96
N ALA A 171 26.80 32.66 -1.35
CA ALA A 171 26.77 31.49 -2.23
C ALA A 171 26.17 30.25 -1.52
N ALA A 172 26.56 29.99 -0.26
CA ALA A 172 26.02 28.92 0.56
C ALA A 172 24.51 29.10 0.82
N LEU A 173 24.06 30.33 1.06
CA LEU A 173 22.65 30.68 1.24
C LEU A 173 21.81 30.35 -0.02
N LYS A 174 22.33 30.69 -1.21
CA LYS A 174 21.69 30.34 -2.49
C LYS A 174 21.65 28.84 -2.74
N LEU A 175 22.72 28.12 -2.37
CA LEU A 175 22.77 26.66 -2.46
C LEU A 175 21.73 26.01 -1.54
N LEU A 176 21.61 26.48 -0.30
CA LEU A 176 20.60 26.01 0.66
C LEU A 176 19.17 26.22 0.13
N LEU A 177 18.86 27.41 -0.41
CA LEU A 177 17.56 27.68 -1.06
C LEU A 177 17.30 26.70 -2.21
N SER A 178 18.28 26.48 -3.11
CA SER A 178 18.14 25.55 -4.23
C SER A 178 17.88 24.11 -3.77
N GLN A 179 18.57 23.65 -2.72
CA GLN A 179 18.38 22.31 -2.14
C GLN A 179 17.02 22.15 -1.46
N LEU A 180 16.48 23.22 -0.85
CA LEU A 180 15.13 23.24 -0.28
C LEU A 180 14.06 23.19 -1.37
N GLN A 181 14.24 23.94 -2.45
CA GLN A 181 13.36 23.95 -3.63
C GLN A 181 13.30 22.57 -4.31
N GLU A 182 14.45 21.94 -4.55
CA GLU A 182 14.55 20.60 -5.13
C GLU A 182 13.81 19.55 -4.27
N ARG A 183 14.07 19.52 -2.96
CA ARG A 183 13.40 18.60 -2.04
C ARG A 183 11.89 18.82 -1.93
N LYS A 184 11.41 20.07 -2.07
CA LYS A 184 9.96 20.34 -2.16
C LYS A 184 9.38 19.76 -3.45
N ALA A 185 10.03 19.96 -4.59
CA ALA A 185 9.59 19.41 -5.88
C ALA A 185 9.56 17.86 -5.87
N GLU A 186 10.57 17.21 -5.30
CA GLU A 186 10.60 15.75 -5.11
C GLU A 186 9.43 15.26 -4.23
N ASN A 187 9.15 15.95 -3.13
CA ASN A 187 8.04 15.64 -2.22
C ASN A 187 6.68 15.81 -2.90
N GLU A 188 6.50 16.86 -3.70
CA GLU A 188 5.28 17.09 -4.49
C GLU A 188 5.08 16.01 -5.57
N LEU A 189 6.14 15.64 -6.29
CA LEU A 189 6.10 14.56 -7.28
C LEU A 189 5.78 13.20 -6.62
N ARG A 190 6.38 12.90 -5.47
CA ARG A 190 6.09 11.70 -4.68
C ARG A 190 4.64 11.67 -4.19
N CYS A 191 4.13 12.80 -3.72
CA CYS A 191 2.72 12.93 -3.34
C CYS A 191 1.79 12.67 -4.53
N LEU A 192 2.08 13.24 -5.70
CA LEU A 192 1.28 13.04 -6.91
C LEU A 192 1.19 11.55 -7.30
N GLY A 193 2.33 10.85 -7.31
CA GLY A 193 2.37 9.42 -7.61
C GLY A 193 1.57 8.57 -6.60
N LEU A 194 1.69 8.87 -5.30
CA LEU A 194 0.90 8.19 -4.26
C LEU A 194 -0.60 8.47 -4.40
N ARG A 195 -1.00 9.73 -4.64
CA ARG A 195 -2.41 10.13 -4.82
C ARG A 195 -3.04 9.43 -6.03
N THR A 196 -2.33 9.36 -7.15
CA THR A 196 -2.78 8.65 -8.36
C THR A 196 -3.03 7.17 -8.05
N LYS A 197 -2.08 6.50 -7.38
CA LYS A 197 -2.24 5.10 -6.96
C LYS A 197 -3.41 4.89 -5.99
N ILE A 198 -3.64 5.83 -5.06
CA ILE A 198 -4.79 5.80 -4.16
C ILE A 198 -6.10 5.92 -4.92
N GLN A 199 -6.19 6.83 -5.91
CA GLN A 199 -7.38 6.99 -6.75
C GLN A 199 -7.69 5.72 -7.55
N GLU A 200 -6.70 5.10 -8.19
CA GLU A 200 -6.85 3.82 -8.90
C GLU A 200 -7.36 2.69 -7.97
N LEU A 201 -6.80 2.59 -6.76
CA LEU A 201 -7.22 1.60 -5.76
C LEU A 201 -8.63 1.92 -5.22
N TRP A 202 -8.97 3.18 -4.98
CA TRP A 202 -10.30 3.61 -4.57
C TRP A 202 -11.38 3.27 -5.61
N GLU A 203 -11.07 3.40 -6.90
CA GLU A 203 -11.96 2.99 -7.98
C GLU A 203 -12.10 1.46 -8.07
N ARG A 204 -10.98 0.72 -8.10
CA ARG A 204 -10.98 -0.74 -8.27
C ARG A 204 -11.57 -1.47 -7.05
N LEU A 205 -11.38 -0.95 -5.84
CA LEU A 205 -11.98 -1.47 -4.60
C LEU A 205 -13.35 -0.86 -4.26
N ARG A 206 -13.84 0.11 -5.06
CA ARG A 206 -15.11 0.82 -4.86
C ARG A 206 -15.27 1.43 -3.46
N ILE A 207 -14.22 2.08 -2.97
CA ILE A 207 -14.20 2.72 -1.64
C ILE A 207 -15.30 3.81 -1.57
N PRO A 208 -16.16 3.81 -0.53
CA PRO A 208 -17.23 4.80 -0.34
C PRO A 208 -16.74 6.25 -0.36
N GLN A 209 -17.59 7.17 -0.81
CA GLN A 209 -17.23 8.59 -0.86
C GLN A 209 -16.93 9.19 0.52
N GLU A 210 -17.63 8.73 1.56
CA GLU A 210 -17.42 9.13 2.96
C GLU A 210 -15.96 8.92 3.42
N ASP A 211 -15.37 7.77 3.08
CA ASP A 211 -13.97 7.46 3.40
C ASP A 211 -12.98 8.32 2.58
N ARG A 212 -13.33 8.64 1.33
CA ARG A 212 -12.52 9.51 0.46
C ARG A 212 -12.52 10.96 0.97
N ASP A 213 -13.68 11.45 1.38
CA ASP A 213 -13.88 12.79 1.92
C ASP A 213 -13.15 12.96 3.25
N ALA A 214 -13.17 11.93 4.11
CA ALA A 214 -12.38 11.90 5.35
C ALA A 214 -10.85 12.01 5.11
N PHE A 215 -10.37 11.58 3.95
CA PHE A 215 -8.95 11.62 3.58
C PHE A 215 -8.56 12.86 2.73
N ALA A 216 -9.51 13.75 2.43
CA ALA A 216 -9.34 14.83 1.44
C ALA A 216 -8.19 15.83 1.75
N GLU A 217 -7.84 16.09 3.02
CA GLU A 217 -6.72 17.01 3.35
C GLU A 217 -5.38 16.54 2.74
N HIS A 218 -5.10 15.24 2.82
CA HIS A 218 -3.86 14.63 2.35
C HIS A 218 -3.78 14.51 0.81
N MET A 219 -4.94 14.54 0.14
CA MET A 219 -5.03 14.53 -1.32
C MET A 219 -4.68 15.89 -1.97
N VAL A 220 -4.51 16.95 -1.16
CA VAL A 220 -4.13 18.30 -1.65
C VAL A 220 -2.75 18.72 -1.15
N LYS A 221 -2.48 18.63 0.16
CA LYS A 221 -1.25 19.17 0.78
C LYS A 221 -0.07 18.21 0.66
N SER A 222 1.13 18.73 0.45
CA SER A 222 2.36 17.94 0.21
C SER A 222 3.41 18.02 1.33
N LYS A 223 3.06 18.58 2.51
CA LYS A 223 3.93 18.55 3.70
C LYS A 223 4.22 17.11 4.17
N LYS A 224 5.31 16.90 4.93
CA LYS A 224 5.78 15.58 5.40
C LYS A 224 4.69 14.70 6.00
N LYS A 225 3.86 15.22 6.92
CA LYS A 225 2.72 14.48 7.50
C LYS A 225 1.76 13.87 6.46
N ASN A 226 1.61 14.50 5.29
CA ASN A 226 0.74 14.01 4.22
C ASN A 226 1.40 12.88 3.43
N ILE A 227 2.72 12.92 3.22
CA ILE A 227 3.47 11.83 2.59
C ILE A 227 3.34 10.54 3.41
N GLU A 228 3.46 10.65 4.72
CA GLU A 228 3.31 9.54 5.67
C GLU A 228 1.86 8.99 5.67
N ALA A 229 0.86 9.86 5.67
CA ALA A 229 -0.54 9.47 5.54
C ALA A 229 -0.85 8.78 4.19
N LEU A 230 -0.37 9.33 3.07
CA LEU A 230 -0.51 8.78 1.72
C LEU A 230 0.12 7.38 1.60
N GLN A 231 1.31 7.17 2.19
CA GLN A 231 1.96 5.86 2.20
C GLN A 231 1.17 4.84 3.03
N THR A 232 0.68 5.26 4.20
CA THR A 232 -0.13 4.42 5.09
C THR A 232 -1.45 4.00 4.40
N GLU A 233 -2.11 4.92 3.69
CA GLU A 233 -3.33 4.63 2.93
C GLU A 233 -3.06 3.68 1.74
N VAL A 234 -1.96 3.87 0.98
CA VAL A 234 -1.55 2.90 -0.06
C VAL A 234 -1.36 1.51 0.52
N GLN A 235 -0.67 1.38 1.66
CA GLN A 235 -0.46 0.08 2.31
C GLN A 235 -1.79 -0.54 2.76
N ARG A 236 -2.68 0.25 3.39
CA ARG A 236 -4.01 -0.18 3.83
C ARG A 236 -4.86 -0.68 2.64
N LEU A 237 -4.85 0.03 1.53
CA LEU A 237 -5.60 -0.32 0.32
C LEU A 237 -5.04 -1.57 -0.37
N GLU A 238 -3.73 -1.77 -0.42
CA GLU A 238 -3.14 -3.00 -0.96
C GLU A 238 -3.46 -4.22 -0.07
N VAL A 239 -3.45 -4.06 1.26
CA VAL A 239 -3.93 -5.11 2.19
C VAL A 239 -5.42 -5.41 1.97
N LEU A 240 -6.26 -4.39 1.81
CA LEU A 240 -7.70 -4.56 1.53
C LEU A 240 -7.95 -5.24 0.18
N LYS A 241 -7.14 -4.93 -0.85
CA LYS A 241 -7.15 -5.63 -2.14
C LYS A 241 -6.83 -7.11 -1.99
N MET A 242 -5.76 -7.45 -1.27
CA MET A 242 -5.39 -8.85 -0.98
C MET A 242 -6.49 -9.58 -0.20
N GLN A 243 -7.12 -8.93 0.80
CA GLN A 243 -8.23 -9.51 1.55
C GLN A 243 -9.49 -9.73 0.69
N SER A 244 -9.79 -8.79 -0.21
CA SER A 244 -10.89 -8.92 -1.18
C SER A 244 -10.65 -10.13 -2.10
N MET A 245 -9.45 -10.23 -2.68
CA MET A 245 -9.05 -11.36 -3.54
C MET A 245 -9.07 -12.70 -2.78
N LYS A 246 -8.59 -12.72 -1.53
CA LYS A 246 -8.69 -13.89 -0.65
C LYS A 246 -10.13 -14.37 -0.49
N SER A 247 -11.06 -13.46 -0.14
CA SER A 247 -12.46 -13.84 0.07
C SER A 247 -13.15 -14.40 -1.19
N VAL A 248 -12.79 -13.88 -2.38
CA VAL A 248 -13.29 -14.39 -3.66
C VAL A 248 -12.69 -15.77 -3.96
N ILE A 249 -11.38 -15.95 -3.79
CA ILE A 249 -10.70 -17.24 -4.00
C ILE A 249 -11.23 -18.30 -3.02
N GLU A 250 -11.45 -17.97 -1.75
CA GLU A 250 -12.05 -18.88 -0.75
C GLU A 250 -13.48 -19.30 -1.14
N ALA A 251 -14.30 -18.38 -1.64
CA ALA A 251 -15.63 -18.69 -2.16
C ALA A 251 -15.57 -19.62 -3.39
N ILE A 252 -14.61 -19.40 -4.30
CA ILE A 252 -14.39 -20.25 -5.47
C ILE A 252 -13.85 -21.63 -5.04
N ARG A 253 -12.95 -21.72 -4.06
CA ARG A 253 -12.47 -22.98 -3.47
C ARG A 253 -13.60 -23.80 -2.84
N ALA A 254 -14.57 -23.14 -2.20
CA ALA A 254 -15.78 -23.78 -1.71
C ALA A 254 -16.68 -24.30 -2.86
N GLU A 255 -16.80 -23.55 -3.97
CA GLU A 255 -17.49 -24.03 -5.17
C GLU A 255 -16.78 -25.23 -5.83
N ILE A 256 -15.45 -25.20 -5.94
CA ILE A 256 -14.61 -26.32 -6.41
C ILE A 256 -14.86 -27.57 -5.55
N ALA A 257 -14.84 -27.44 -4.23
CA ALA A 257 -15.09 -28.57 -3.32
C ALA A 257 -16.48 -29.19 -3.51
N LEU A 258 -17.52 -28.36 -3.69
CA LEU A 258 -18.88 -28.83 -3.99
C LEU A 258 -18.99 -29.50 -5.37
N LEU A 259 -18.22 -29.06 -6.36
CA LEU A 259 -18.16 -29.69 -7.68
C LEU A 259 -17.40 -31.03 -7.63
N TRP A 260 -16.30 -31.10 -6.87
CA TRP A 260 -15.57 -32.34 -6.60
C TRP A 260 -16.44 -33.39 -5.90
N GLU A 261 -17.24 -33.00 -4.90
CA GLU A 261 -18.20 -33.88 -4.24
C GLU A 261 -19.26 -34.40 -5.25
N LYS A 262 -19.90 -33.50 -6.01
CA LYS A 262 -20.91 -33.86 -7.01
C LYS A 262 -20.39 -34.74 -8.15
N CYS A 263 -19.11 -34.60 -8.51
CA CYS A 263 -18.45 -35.40 -9.53
C CYS A 263 -17.73 -36.63 -8.96
N PHE A 264 -17.84 -36.91 -7.65
CA PHE A 264 -17.18 -38.01 -6.95
C PHE A 264 -15.64 -38.07 -7.16
N TYR A 265 -14.98 -36.92 -7.13
CA TYR A 265 -13.53 -36.81 -7.31
C TYR A 265 -12.77 -37.52 -6.18
N SER A 266 -11.85 -38.42 -6.53
CA SER A 266 -10.92 -39.03 -5.58
C SER A 266 -9.95 -38.00 -4.98
N GLN A 267 -9.40 -38.33 -3.81
CA GLN A 267 -8.41 -37.47 -3.14
C GLN A 267 -7.20 -37.17 -4.03
N GLU A 268 -6.74 -38.13 -4.83
CA GLU A 268 -5.63 -37.95 -5.78
C GLU A 268 -5.96 -36.92 -6.87
N GLN A 269 -7.19 -36.93 -7.40
CA GLN A 269 -7.65 -35.94 -8.38
C GLN A 269 -7.76 -34.54 -7.77
N GLN A 270 -8.23 -34.42 -6.52
CA GLN A 270 -8.31 -33.14 -5.82
C GLN A 270 -6.91 -32.56 -5.56
N GLN A 271 -5.95 -33.40 -5.16
CA GLN A 271 -4.56 -33.00 -4.94
C GLN A 271 -3.79 -32.67 -6.23
N ALA A 272 -4.27 -33.09 -7.40
CA ALA A 272 -3.67 -32.73 -8.68
C ALA A 272 -3.82 -31.23 -9.01
N PHE A 273 -4.87 -30.57 -8.51
CA PHE A 273 -5.03 -29.11 -8.63
C PHE A 273 -4.27 -28.39 -7.51
N VAL A 274 -2.93 -28.39 -7.62
CA VAL A 274 -2.00 -27.79 -6.64
C VAL A 274 -2.36 -26.34 -6.23
N PRO A 275 -2.83 -25.43 -7.13
CA PRO A 275 -3.22 -24.07 -6.74
C PRO A 275 -4.32 -23.98 -5.67
N TYR A 276 -5.08 -25.06 -5.43
CA TYR A 276 -6.09 -25.11 -4.36
C TYR A 276 -5.52 -24.85 -2.95
N HIS A 277 -4.25 -25.18 -2.71
CA HIS A 277 -3.60 -25.06 -1.39
C HIS A 277 -2.64 -23.86 -1.28
N ASP A 278 -2.64 -22.97 -2.27
CA ASP A 278 -1.81 -21.76 -2.27
C ASP A 278 -2.36 -20.69 -1.31
N GLU A 279 -1.50 -19.93 -0.64
CA GLU A 279 -1.87 -18.81 0.24
C GLU A 279 -1.42 -17.44 -0.34
N ASP A 280 -0.74 -17.43 -1.49
CA ASP A 280 -0.33 -16.19 -2.17
C ASP A 280 -1.47 -15.69 -3.08
N PHE A 281 -2.45 -15.00 -2.47
CA PHE A 281 -3.68 -14.49 -3.11
C PHE A 281 -3.43 -13.43 -4.20
N THR A 282 -2.97 -13.87 -5.36
CA THR A 282 -2.66 -13.05 -6.54
C THR A 282 -3.78 -13.08 -7.59
N GLU A 283 -3.74 -12.16 -8.56
CA GLU A 283 -4.73 -12.09 -9.64
C GLU A 283 -4.59 -13.31 -10.59
N GLU A 284 -3.37 -13.81 -10.75
CA GLU A 284 -3.08 -15.08 -11.43
C GLU A 284 -3.72 -16.27 -10.70
N LEU A 285 -3.61 -16.32 -9.36
CA LEU A 285 -4.25 -17.38 -8.57
C LEU A 285 -5.78 -17.37 -8.71
N LEU A 286 -6.40 -16.19 -8.74
CA LEU A 286 -7.83 -16.04 -9.01
C LEU A 286 -8.20 -16.60 -10.40
N ASN A 287 -7.48 -16.21 -11.45
CA ASN A 287 -7.71 -16.67 -12.82
C ASN A 287 -7.63 -18.21 -12.93
N LEU A 288 -6.66 -18.84 -12.25
CA LEU A 288 -6.52 -20.30 -12.21
C LEU A 288 -7.74 -20.98 -11.55
N HIS A 289 -8.27 -20.42 -10.47
CA HIS A 289 -9.45 -20.97 -9.79
C HIS A 289 -10.73 -20.79 -10.62
N GLU A 290 -10.91 -19.64 -11.29
CA GLU A 290 -12.05 -19.42 -12.20
C GLU A 290 -12.01 -20.37 -13.41
N ALA A 291 -10.81 -20.62 -13.96
CA ALA A 291 -10.61 -21.57 -15.06
C ALA A 291 -10.90 -23.02 -14.64
N GLU A 292 -10.50 -23.43 -13.44
CA GLU A 292 -10.80 -24.75 -12.88
C GLU A 292 -12.30 -24.92 -12.64
N VAL A 293 -12.99 -23.94 -12.04
CA VAL A 293 -14.45 -23.97 -11.91
C VAL A 293 -15.15 -24.05 -13.27
N SER A 294 -14.68 -23.32 -14.29
CA SER A 294 -15.22 -23.41 -15.64
C SER A 294 -15.08 -24.83 -16.22
N THR A 295 -13.95 -25.48 -15.95
CA THR A 295 -13.63 -26.84 -16.43
C THR A 295 -14.48 -27.89 -15.69
N LEU A 296 -14.57 -27.79 -14.36
CA LEU A 296 -15.39 -28.66 -13.51
C LEU A 296 -16.89 -28.53 -13.83
N LYS A 297 -17.40 -27.31 -14.09
CA LYS A 297 -18.79 -27.09 -14.50
C LYS A 297 -19.10 -27.76 -15.84
N LYS A 298 -18.27 -27.56 -16.87
CA LYS A 298 -18.41 -28.24 -18.17
C LYS A 298 -18.36 -29.76 -18.04
N TYR A 299 -17.45 -30.27 -17.20
CA TYR A 299 -17.32 -31.71 -16.93
C TYR A 299 -18.55 -32.27 -16.18
N TYR A 300 -19.10 -31.52 -15.23
CA TYR A 300 -20.34 -31.90 -14.54
C TYR A 300 -21.54 -31.89 -15.50
N GLU A 301 -21.72 -30.82 -16.27
CA GLU A 301 -22.85 -30.68 -17.21
C GLU A 301 -22.88 -31.83 -18.23
N ALA A 302 -21.73 -32.14 -18.84
CA ALA A 302 -21.57 -33.21 -19.83
C ALA A 302 -21.88 -34.62 -19.29
N HIS A 303 -21.76 -34.84 -17.97
CA HIS A 303 -21.89 -36.15 -17.33
C HIS A 303 -22.96 -36.18 -16.23
N SER A 304 -23.80 -35.15 -16.17
CA SER A 304 -24.77 -34.90 -15.10
C SER A 304 -25.76 -36.04 -14.92
N GLU A 305 -26.27 -36.64 -16.00
CA GLU A 305 -27.17 -37.81 -15.94
C GLU A 305 -26.55 -39.00 -15.20
N LEU A 306 -25.25 -39.23 -15.41
CA LEU A 306 -24.51 -40.35 -14.80
C LEU A 306 -24.25 -40.09 -13.31
N PHE A 307 -23.85 -38.87 -12.95
CA PHE A 307 -23.68 -38.48 -11.54
C PHE A 307 -25.00 -38.49 -10.77
N GLU A 308 -26.08 -37.94 -11.33
CA GLU A 308 -27.42 -38.05 -10.75
C GLU A 308 -27.84 -39.51 -10.58
N GLY A 309 -27.49 -40.37 -11.55
CA GLY A 309 -27.73 -41.80 -11.51
C GLY A 309 -27.03 -42.51 -10.34
N VAL A 310 -25.75 -42.21 -10.13
CA VAL A 310 -24.96 -42.70 -8.98
C VAL A 310 -25.56 -42.23 -7.65
N SER A 311 -25.90 -40.95 -7.51
CA SER A 311 -26.52 -40.40 -6.29
C SER A 311 -27.88 -41.06 -6.02
N LYS A 312 -28.74 -41.18 -7.04
CA LYS A 312 -30.03 -41.89 -6.93
C LYS A 312 -29.84 -43.35 -6.51
N TRP A 313 -28.76 -44.03 -6.91
CA TRP A 313 -28.48 -45.37 -6.43
C TRP A 313 -28.06 -45.37 -4.95
N GLN A 314 -27.15 -44.47 -4.54
CA GLN A 314 -26.73 -44.34 -3.13
C GLN A 314 -27.90 -44.00 -2.19
N ASP A 315 -28.80 -43.11 -2.58
CA ASP A 315 -30.01 -42.76 -1.81
C ASP A 315 -30.94 -43.97 -1.66
N ASN A 316 -31.24 -44.66 -2.77
CA ASN A 316 -32.09 -45.85 -2.78
C ASN A 316 -31.48 -47.01 -1.98
N TRP A 317 -30.16 -47.18 -2.02
CA TRP A 317 -29.42 -48.17 -1.26
C TRP A 317 -29.46 -47.87 0.24
N THR A 318 -29.21 -46.61 0.63
CA THR A 318 -29.27 -46.16 2.02
C THR A 318 -30.68 -46.36 2.60
N LEU A 319 -31.72 -45.95 1.86
CA LEU A 319 -33.11 -46.16 2.24
C LEU A 319 -33.48 -47.66 2.32
N TYR A 320 -32.96 -48.49 1.41
CA TYR A 320 -33.15 -49.95 1.48
C TYR A 320 -32.53 -50.54 2.75
N LEU A 321 -31.30 -50.16 3.11
CA LEU A 321 -30.63 -50.59 4.33
C LEU A 321 -31.36 -50.12 5.59
N GLU A 322 -31.89 -48.89 5.60
CA GLU A 322 -32.74 -48.41 6.70
C GLU A 322 -34.02 -49.24 6.85
N LEU A 323 -34.72 -49.54 5.76
CA LEU A 323 -35.94 -50.33 5.78
C LEU A 323 -35.67 -51.79 6.19
N ASP A 324 -34.53 -52.39 5.78
CA ASP A 324 -34.14 -53.70 6.27
C ASP A 324 -33.78 -53.67 7.76
N LYS A 325 -33.02 -52.69 8.25
CA LYS A 325 -32.75 -52.52 9.68
C LYS A 325 -34.06 -52.41 10.48
N LYS A 326 -34.98 -51.53 10.06
CA LYS A 326 -36.32 -51.37 10.67
C LYS A 326 -37.13 -52.67 10.62
N ALA A 327 -37.03 -53.47 9.55
CA ALA A 327 -37.71 -54.75 9.44
C ALA A 327 -37.20 -55.84 10.41
N ASN A 328 -35.98 -55.71 10.94
CA ASN A 328 -35.40 -56.65 11.91
C ASN A 328 -35.57 -56.21 13.38
N ASP A 329 -36.18 -55.05 13.64
CA ASP A 329 -36.45 -54.53 15.00
C ASP A 329 -37.66 -55.25 15.66
N PRO A 330 -37.50 -55.90 16.84
CA PRO A 330 -38.61 -56.50 17.58
C PRO A 330 -39.70 -55.52 18.03
N SER A 331 -39.38 -54.23 18.20
CA SER A 331 -40.31 -53.19 18.64
C SER A 331 -41.26 -52.70 17.54
N ARG A 332 -40.97 -53.03 16.28
CA ARG A 332 -41.67 -52.60 15.06
C ARG A 332 -43.19 -52.86 15.09
N PHE A 333 -43.65 -53.86 15.85
CA PHE A 333 -45.07 -54.22 15.97
C PHE A 333 -45.91 -53.22 16.80
N ASN A 334 -45.28 -52.26 17.49
CA ASN A 334 -46.01 -51.21 18.23
C ASN A 334 -46.62 -50.12 17.31
N ASN A 335 -46.33 -50.15 16.01
CA ASN A 335 -46.83 -49.18 15.03
C ASN A 335 -48.29 -49.42 14.61
N ARG A 336 -49.22 -48.64 15.17
CA ARG A 336 -50.63 -48.56 14.71
C ARG A 336 -50.72 -47.82 13.36
N GLY A 337 -51.68 -48.23 12.51
CA GLY A 337 -52.06 -47.46 11.30
C GLY A 337 -51.49 -47.95 9.95
N GLY A 338 -50.98 -49.18 9.88
CA GLY A 338 -50.63 -49.81 8.58
C GLY A 338 -49.29 -49.37 7.98
N ASN A 339 -48.44 -48.65 8.73
CA ASN A 339 -47.11 -48.23 8.26
C ASN A 339 -46.22 -49.42 7.86
N LEU A 340 -46.33 -50.53 8.61
CA LEU A 340 -45.63 -51.80 8.36
C LEU A 340 -45.74 -52.29 6.91
N LEU A 341 -46.95 -52.17 6.32
CA LEU A 341 -47.24 -52.60 4.96
C LEU A 341 -46.72 -51.59 3.91
N LYS A 342 -46.66 -50.30 4.25
CA LYS A 342 -46.06 -49.27 3.40
C LYS A 342 -44.54 -49.45 3.33
N GLU A 343 -43.89 -49.64 4.48
CA GLU A 343 -42.45 -49.94 4.59
C GLU A 343 -42.09 -51.19 3.78
N GLU A 344 -42.84 -52.29 3.95
CA GLU A 344 -42.57 -53.55 3.25
C GLU A 344 -42.80 -53.42 1.74
N LYS A 345 -43.83 -52.67 1.32
CA LYS A 345 -44.06 -52.36 -0.09
C LYS A 345 -42.90 -51.53 -0.65
N GLN A 346 -42.51 -50.44 0.01
CA GLN A 346 -41.38 -49.59 -0.40
C GLN A 346 -40.08 -50.40 -0.50
N ARG A 347 -39.81 -51.29 0.47
CA ARG A 347 -38.67 -52.21 0.42
C ARG A 347 -38.75 -53.16 -0.79
N SER A 348 -39.90 -53.76 -1.05
CA SER A 348 -40.10 -54.66 -2.20
C SER A 348 -40.02 -53.94 -3.54
N ASP A 349 -40.40 -52.67 -3.58
CA ASP A 349 -40.28 -51.83 -4.78
C ASP A 349 -38.82 -51.40 -5.00
N LEU A 350 -38.09 -51.01 -3.95
CA LEU A 350 -36.64 -50.75 -3.98
C LEU A 350 -35.83 -51.96 -4.41
N GLN A 351 -36.14 -53.15 -3.88
CA GLN A 351 -35.47 -54.40 -4.26
C GLN A 351 -35.67 -54.76 -5.75
N LYS A 352 -36.69 -54.20 -6.41
CA LYS A 352 -36.94 -54.34 -7.85
C LYS A 352 -36.43 -53.17 -8.67
N SER A 353 -36.24 -51.98 -8.08
CA SER A 353 -35.75 -50.78 -8.79
C SER A 353 -34.23 -50.71 -8.78
N LEU A 354 -33.56 -51.10 -7.69
CA LEU A 354 -32.10 -51.10 -7.58
C LEU A 354 -31.43 -51.89 -8.73
N PRO A 355 -31.75 -53.18 -9.00
CA PRO A 355 -31.15 -53.89 -10.13
C PRO A 355 -31.49 -53.32 -11.52
N LYS A 356 -32.59 -52.58 -11.66
CA LYS A 356 -32.95 -51.90 -12.91
C LYS A 356 -32.13 -50.63 -13.10
N LEU A 357 -31.91 -49.88 -12.02
CA LEU A 357 -31.05 -48.71 -11.99
C LEU A 357 -29.60 -49.14 -12.25
N GLU A 358 -29.10 -50.16 -11.57
CA GLU A 358 -27.77 -50.75 -11.80
C GLU A 358 -27.54 -51.15 -13.26
N LYS A 359 -28.53 -51.82 -13.89
CA LYS A 359 -28.44 -52.17 -15.31
C LYS A 359 -28.44 -50.95 -16.24
N ASN A 360 -29.19 -49.90 -15.91
CA ASN A 360 -29.23 -48.67 -16.68
C ASN A 360 -27.91 -47.88 -16.54
N LEU A 361 -27.41 -47.73 -15.30
CA LEU A 361 -26.12 -47.12 -15.01
C LEU A 361 -24.97 -47.88 -15.68
N LYS A 362 -25.00 -49.22 -15.66
CA LYS A 362 -24.01 -50.01 -16.40
C LYS A 362 -24.00 -49.64 -17.89
N ALA A 363 -25.16 -49.55 -18.55
CA ALA A 363 -25.22 -49.18 -19.96
C ALA A 363 -24.73 -47.74 -20.24
N GLN A 364 -24.99 -46.81 -19.32
CA GLN A 364 -24.47 -45.43 -19.41
C GLN A 364 -22.95 -45.36 -19.17
N ILE A 365 -22.43 -46.11 -18.19
CA ILE A 365 -20.99 -46.21 -17.91
C ILE A 365 -20.26 -46.85 -19.08
N ASP A 366 -20.72 -48.01 -19.56
CA ASP A 366 -20.07 -48.73 -20.67
C ASP A 366 -19.96 -47.83 -21.92
N ALA A 367 -21.02 -47.07 -22.24
CA ALA A 367 -21.02 -46.11 -23.35
C ALA A 367 -20.11 -44.89 -23.09
N TRP A 368 -20.03 -44.41 -21.85
CA TRP A 368 -19.16 -43.30 -21.47
C TRP A 368 -17.67 -43.68 -21.55
N GLU A 369 -17.30 -44.86 -21.05
CA GLU A 369 -15.93 -45.39 -21.09
C GLU A 369 -15.47 -45.61 -22.54
N GLU A 370 -16.36 -46.09 -23.42
CA GLU A 370 -16.10 -46.25 -24.85
C GLU A 370 -15.91 -44.89 -25.55
N GLN A 371 -16.74 -43.88 -25.23
CA GLN A 371 -16.63 -42.53 -25.80
C GLN A 371 -15.37 -41.78 -25.35
N HIS A 372 -14.95 -41.92 -24.08
CA HIS A 372 -13.86 -41.14 -23.49
C HIS A 372 -12.55 -41.90 -23.36
N CYS A 373 -12.51 -43.20 -23.68
CA CYS A 373 -11.34 -44.09 -23.56
C CYS A 373 -10.69 -44.03 -22.16
N LYS A 374 -11.52 -43.91 -21.11
CA LYS A 374 -11.11 -43.74 -19.71
C LYS A 374 -12.09 -44.48 -18.80
N GLU A 375 -11.59 -45.01 -17.69
CA GLU A 375 -12.43 -45.74 -16.72
C GLU A 375 -13.28 -44.78 -15.85
N PHE A 376 -14.53 -45.14 -15.58
CA PHE A 376 -15.43 -44.36 -14.75
C PHE A 376 -15.24 -44.69 -13.26
N LEU A 377 -14.57 -43.78 -12.56
CA LEU A 377 -14.25 -43.92 -11.14
C LEU A 377 -15.12 -42.99 -10.29
N VAL A 378 -15.71 -43.56 -9.24
CA VAL A 378 -16.43 -42.87 -8.16
C VAL A 378 -15.57 -42.97 -6.91
N ASN A 379 -15.09 -41.83 -6.41
CA ASN A 379 -14.14 -41.75 -5.28
C ASN A 379 -12.87 -42.61 -5.45
N GLY A 380 -12.44 -42.84 -6.70
CA GLY A 380 -11.25 -43.65 -7.04
C GLY A 380 -11.51 -45.14 -7.26
N GLN A 381 -12.75 -45.62 -7.15
CA GLN A 381 -13.13 -47.01 -7.40
C GLN A 381 -14.15 -47.11 -8.55
N LYS A 382 -14.11 -48.19 -9.34
CA LYS A 382 -15.15 -48.48 -10.33
C LYS A 382 -16.51 -48.65 -9.67
N PHE A 383 -17.48 -47.84 -10.07
CA PHE A 383 -18.80 -47.80 -9.40
C PHE A 383 -19.48 -49.17 -9.33
N LEU A 384 -19.43 -49.96 -10.41
CA LEU A 384 -20.06 -51.28 -10.47
C LEU A 384 -19.39 -52.31 -9.52
N GLU A 385 -18.08 -52.18 -9.27
CA GLU A 385 -17.38 -53.02 -8.29
C GLU A 385 -17.80 -52.66 -6.86
N TYR A 386 -17.92 -51.36 -6.57
CA TYR A 386 -18.45 -50.87 -5.30
C TYR A 386 -19.89 -51.35 -5.05
N VAL A 387 -20.78 -51.25 -6.05
CA VAL A 387 -22.16 -51.78 -5.99
C VAL A 387 -22.17 -53.27 -5.64
N GLN A 388 -21.34 -54.08 -6.31
CA GLN A 388 -21.24 -55.52 -6.03
C GLN A 388 -20.75 -55.78 -4.59
N GLN A 389 -19.72 -55.07 -4.14
CA GLN A 389 -19.20 -55.19 -2.77
C GLN A 389 -20.25 -54.82 -1.70
N GLN A 390 -21.11 -53.83 -1.97
CA GLN A 390 -22.22 -53.46 -1.09
C GLN A 390 -23.26 -54.58 -0.98
N TRP A 391 -23.65 -55.20 -2.10
CA TRP A 391 -24.55 -56.35 -2.10
C TRP A 391 -23.95 -57.58 -1.41
N ASP A 392 -22.69 -57.91 -1.69
CA ASP A 392 -21.98 -59.04 -1.07
C ASP A 392 -21.85 -58.86 0.45
N HIS A 393 -21.56 -57.63 0.90
CA HIS A 393 -21.52 -57.28 2.31
C HIS A 393 -22.90 -57.46 2.96
N HIS A 394 -23.97 -56.91 2.36
CA HIS A 394 -25.34 -57.07 2.86
C HIS A 394 -25.73 -58.55 2.98
N HIS A 395 -25.50 -59.34 1.94
CA HIS A 395 -25.78 -60.78 1.94
C HIS A 395 -24.99 -61.54 3.01
N SER A 396 -23.71 -61.22 3.20
CA SER A 396 -22.89 -61.74 4.30
C SER A 396 -23.51 -61.42 5.67
N GLU A 397 -23.90 -60.16 5.92
CA GLU A 397 -24.52 -59.76 7.20
C GLU A 397 -25.87 -60.46 7.43
N LYS A 398 -26.71 -60.64 6.38
CA LYS A 398 -27.96 -61.41 6.50
C LYS A 398 -27.72 -62.88 6.85
N GLU A 399 -26.72 -63.53 6.27
CA GLU A 399 -26.38 -64.91 6.60
C GLU A 399 -25.75 -65.04 8.00
N LYS A 400 -24.92 -64.07 8.44
CA LYS A 400 -24.45 -64.00 9.84
C LYS A 400 -25.60 -63.85 10.82
N GLU A 401 -26.53 -62.92 10.57
CA GLU A 401 -27.72 -62.71 11.42
C GLU A 401 -28.58 -63.99 11.49
N LYS A 402 -28.78 -64.67 10.37
CA LYS A 402 -29.52 -65.94 10.27
C LYS A 402 -28.82 -67.06 11.04
N LEU A 403 -27.50 -67.19 10.95
CA LEU A 403 -26.71 -68.13 11.74
C LEU A 403 -26.77 -67.79 13.23
N GLU A 404 -26.66 -66.52 13.61
CA GLU A 404 -26.77 -66.09 15.01
C GLU A 404 -28.17 -66.40 15.58
N ARG A 405 -29.24 -66.15 14.81
CA ARG A 405 -30.62 -66.55 15.15
C ARG A 405 -30.76 -68.07 15.30
N GLN A 406 -30.09 -68.88 14.48
CA GLN A 406 -30.06 -70.35 14.63
C GLN A 406 -29.29 -70.79 15.87
N MET A 407 -28.14 -70.18 16.16
CA MET A 407 -27.33 -70.46 17.36
C MET A 407 -28.08 -70.06 18.64
N LYS A 408 -28.77 -68.91 18.64
CA LYS A 408 -29.66 -68.49 19.75
C LYS A 408 -30.79 -69.50 19.98
N LYS A 409 -31.49 -69.95 18.92
CA LYS A 409 -32.51 -71.02 19.02
C LYS A 409 -31.93 -72.34 19.52
N THR A 410 -30.73 -72.72 19.09
CA THR A 410 -30.06 -73.96 19.50
C THR A 410 -29.67 -73.90 20.98
N LYS A 411 -29.08 -72.80 21.44
CA LYS A 411 -28.79 -72.54 22.87
C LYS A 411 -30.06 -72.56 23.71
N GLN A 412 -31.11 -71.86 23.28
CA GLN A 412 -32.39 -71.85 23.99
C GLN A 412 -32.99 -73.26 24.08
N THR A 413 -32.93 -74.06 23.01
CA THR A 413 -33.38 -75.47 23.03
C THR A 413 -32.55 -76.32 24.00
N GLN A 414 -31.23 -76.08 24.10
CA GLN A 414 -30.35 -76.76 25.06
C GLN A 414 -30.64 -76.35 26.51
N GLU A 415 -30.90 -75.07 26.77
CA GLU A 415 -31.33 -74.56 28.09
C GLU A 415 -32.70 -75.13 28.49
N ASP A 416 -33.67 -75.14 27.57
CA ASP A 416 -35.01 -75.72 27.75
C ASP A 416 -34.95 -77.24 28.04
N MET A 417 -33.99 -77.97 27.45
CA MET A 417 -33.73 -79.38 27.75
C MET A 417 -33.02 -79.60 29.09
N LEU A 418 -32.20 -78.65 29.56
CA LEU A 418 -31.41 -78.77 30.79
C LEU A 418 -32.19 -78.36 32.04
N TYR A 419 -33.08 -77.35 31.93
CA TYR A 419 -33.84 -76.80 33.05
C TYR A 419 -35.36 -77.07 32.97
N GLY A 420 -35.86 -77.55 31.82
CA GLY A 420 -37.26 -77.91 31.61
C GLY A 420 -38.13 -76.72 31.17
N THR A 421 -38.86 -76.89 30.07
CA THR A 421 -39.77 -75.87 29.52
C THR A 421 -40.93 -75.55 30.48
N VAL A 422 -41.09 -74.28 30.86
CA VAL A 422 -42.27 -73.81 31.59
C VAL A 422 -43.48 -73.73 30.65
N MET A 423 -44.29 -74.80 30.66
CA MET A 423 -45.53 -74.90 29.88
C MET A 423 -46.56 -73.84 30.30
N ARG A 424 -46.77 -72.79 29.48
CA ARG A 424 -47.94 -71.89 29.59
C ARG A 424 -48.98 -72.21 28.51
N THR A 425 -50.07 -72.84 28.92
CA THR A 425 -51.24 -73.13 28.05
C THR A 425 -52.13 -71.89 27.84
N PRO A 426 -52.63 -71.61 26.63
CA PRO A 426 -53.63 -70.55 26.41
C PRO A 426 -55.03 -71.03 26.83
N SER A 427 -55.60 -70.41 27.87
CA SER A 427 -56.95 -70.77 28.35
C SER A 427 -58.06 -70.17 27.47
N LYS A 428 -58.98 -71.01 27.01
CA LYS A 428 -60.10 -70.66 26.12
C LYS A 428 -61.40 -70.67 26.93
N ARG A 429 -62.11 -69.53 27.05
CA ARG A 429 -63.42 -69.45 27.73
C ARG A 429 -64.50 -68.93 26.78
N ARG A 430 -65.57 -69.71 26.59
CA ARG A 430 -66.83 -69.30 25.92
C ARG A 430 -67.82 -68.77 26.96
N LEU A 431 -68.72 -67.87 26.55
CA LEU A 431 -70.10 -67.72 27.06
C LEU A 431 -71.03 -67.34 25.87
N ALA A 432 -72.36 -67.46 26.04
CA ALA A 432 -73.31 -67.55 24.91
C ALA A 432 -74.69 -66.89 25.17
N GLY A 433 -75.45 -66.67 24.08
CA GLY A 433 -76.89 -66.32 24.06
C GLY A 433 -77.21 -64.83 23.83
N THR A 434 -78.31 -64.40 23.17
CA THR A 434 -79.42 -65.08 22.44
C THR A 434 -79.96 -64.13 21.29
N PRO A 435 -81.23 -64.14 20.80
CA PRO A 435 -81.56 -64.66 19.46
C PRO A 435 -82.13 -63.63 18.42
N THR A 436 -82.36 -64.13 17.20
CA THR A 436 -82.85 -63.43 15.97
C THR A 436 -84.28 -62.89 16.01
N PRO A 437 -84.69 -62.05 15.03
CA PRO A 437 -85.65 -62.60 14.04
C PRO A 437 -85.43 -62.25 12.56
N VAL A 438 -86.06 -63.07 11.72
CA VAL A 438 -86.07 -63.12 10.24
C VAL A 438 -87.21 -62.28 9.63
N LYS A 439 -87.04 -61.63 8.44
CA LYS A 439 -87.95 -61.78 7.26
C LYS A 439 -87.62 -60.90 6.01
N VAL A 440 -87.56 -61.56 4.83
CA VAL A 440 -87.94 -61.19 3.41
C VAL A 440 -87.73 -59.75 2.87
N ARG A 441 -87.60 -59.45 1.55
CA ARG A 441 -87.92 -60.08 0.23
C ARG A 441 -86.98 -59.42 -0.83
N LYS A 442 -86.89 -59.74 -2.13
CA LYS A 442 -87.65 -60.60 -3.08
C LYS A 442 -86.63 -61.33 -4.00
N LEU A 443 -86.80 -61.33 -5.34
CA LEU A 443 -85.91 -61.94 -6.36
C LEU A 443 -85.95 -61.15 -7.69
N ASN A 444 -84.87 -61.25 -8.48
CA ASN A 444 -84.81 -61.69 -9.90
C ASN A 444 -83.44 -61.23 -10.48
N GLY A 445 -82.74 -61.92 -11.39
CA GLY A 445 -82.94 -63.21 -12.08
C GLY A 445 -82.14 -63.23 -13.40
N THR A 446 -81.93 -64.40 -14.03
CA THR A 446 -81.23 -64.60 -15.34
C THR A 446 -79.69 -64.64 -15.26
N SER A 447 -78.92 -65.52 -15.92
CA SER A 447 -79.12 -66.92 -16.38
C SER A 447 -77.74 -67.54 -16.75
N THR A 448 -77.69 -68.88 -16.84
CA THR A 448 -76.73 -69.71 -17.61
C THR A 448 -75.21 -69.52 -17.41
N ILE A 449 -74.56 -70.58 -16.90
CA ILE A 449 -73.49 -71.32 -17.61
C ILE A 449 -73.44 -72.75 -17.06
N SER A 450 -73.25 -73.72 -17.95
CA SER A 450 -73.22 -75.15 -17.65
C SER A 450 -71.81 -75.70 -17.90
N THR A 451 -71.18 -76.30 -16.87
CA THR A 451 -70.35 -77.54 -16.87
C THR A 451 -69.27 -77.82 -17.96
N PRO A 452 -68.34 -78.79 -17.76
CA PRO A 452 -67.84 -79.41 -16.52
C PRO A 452 -66.29 -79.53 -16.43
N ASN A 453 -65.80 -79.95 -15.26
CA ASN A 453 -64.45 -80.53 -15.09
C ASN A 453 -64.31 -81.87 -15.84
N SER A 454 -63.07 -82.24 -16.21
CA SER A 454 -62.67 -83.65 -16.26
C SER A 454 -61.21 -83.89 -15.84
N PHE A 455 -61.10 -84.56 -14.69
CA PHE A 455 -60.30 -85.77 -14.42
C PHE A 455 -58.76 -85.81 -14.60
N LEU A 456 -58.08 -85.95 -13.44
CA LEU A 456 -57.23 -87.10 -12.99
C LEU A 456 -56.09 -87.61 -13.92
N SER A 457 -54.94 -88.13 -13.44
CA SER A 457 -54.49 -88.46 -12.07
C SER A 457 -52.98 -88.73 -12.02
N SER A 458 -52.39 -88.63 -10.83
CA SER A 458 -51.40 -89.55 -10.21
C SER A 458 -50.19 -90.10 -10.99
N GLY A 459 -48.98 -90.04 -10.41
CA GLY A 459 -47.85 -90.80 -10.97
C GLY A 459 -46.44 -90.48 -10.46
N LEU A 460 -46.26 -90.47 -9.14
CA LEU A 460 -45.08 -90.95 -8.39
C LEU A 460 -43.66 -90.83 -8.99
N SER A 461 -42.84 -90.02 -8.34
CA SER A 461 -41.37 -90.01 -8.47
C SER A 461 -40.69 -90.85 -7.38
N GLY A 462 -39.62 -91.53 -7.76
CA GLY A 462 -38.63 -92.25 -6.96
C GLY A 462 -37.52 -92.71 -7.94
N THR A 463 -36.23 -92.80 -7.61
CA THR A 463 -35.61 -93.10 -6.32
C THR A 463 -34.11 -92.75 -6.33
N MET A 464 -33.62 -92.10 -5.26
CA MET A 464 -32.27 -92.14 -4.63
C MET A 464 -30.92 -92.18 -5.42
N CYS A 465 -29.93 -91.45 -4.84
CA CYS A 465 -28.47 -91.77 -4.77
C CYS A 465 -27.63 -91.68 -6.09
N GLN A 466 -26.29 -91.44 -6.11
CA GLN A 466 -25.30 -91.01 -5.09
C GLN A 466 -23.99 -90.46 -5.73
N SER A 467 -23.43 -89.37 -5.19
CA SER A 467 -21.99 -89.09 -4.91
C SER A 467 -20.84 -89.08 -5.98
N SER A 468 -19.75 -88.36 -5.60
CA SER A 468 -18.36 -88.30 -6.12
C SER A 468 -18.13 -87.43 -7.38
N VAL A 469 -17.46 -86.27 -7.30
CA VAL A 469 -16.03 -85.94 -7.03
C VAL A 469 -15.11 -86.13 -8.25
N GLN A 470 -14.65 -85.01 -8.83
CA GLN A 470 -13.34 -84.90 -9.50
C GLN A 470 -12.70 -83.53 -9.22
N LYS A 471 -11.38 -83.52 -9.04
CA LYS A 471 -10.51 -82.32 -8.99
C LYS A 471 -9.93 -82.04 -10.39
N PRO A 472 -9.50 -80.80 -10.70
CA PRO A 472 -8.75 -80.49 -11.92
C PRO A 472 -7.25 -80.86 -11.79
N PRO A 473 -6.53 -81.07 -12.90
CA PRO A 473 -5.09 -81.29 -12.92
C PRO A 473 -4.26 -80.00 -13.05
N LEU A 474 -3.03 -80.05 -12.55
CA LEU A 474 -1.92 -79.14 -12.88
C LEU A 474 -0.79 -79.96 -13.51
N SER A 475 -0.06 -79.42 -14.48
CA SER A 475 1.32 -79.83 -14.76
C SER A 475 2.09 -78.76 -15.54
N ALA A 476 3.37 -78.56 -15.18
CA ALA A 476 4.26 -77.57 -15.75
C ALA A 476 5.62 -78.20 -16.17
N SER A 477 6.38 -77.51 -17.03
CA SER A 477 7.84 -77.66 -17.21
C SER A 477 8.37 -76.37 -17.89
N LYS A 478 9.31 -75.55 -17.37
CA LYS A 478 10.73 -75.72 -16.91
C LYS A 478 11.66 -75.98 -18.12
N VAL A 479 12.87 -75.39 -18.34
CA VAL A 479 13.95 -74.79 -17.51
C VAL A 479 14.66 -73.65 -18.30
N GLY A 480 15.07 -72.51 -17.72
CA GLY A 480 16.45 -72.16 -17.29
C GLY A 480 16.90 -70.81 -17.92
N SER A 481 18.02 -70.13 -17.63
CA SER A 481 19.07 -70.12 -16.59
C SER A 481 20.23 -69.24 -17.14
N LEU A 482 20.55 -68.08 -16.54
CA LEU A 482 21.81 -67.26 -16.64
C LEU A 482 21.51 -65.92 -15.92
N TRP A 483 22.11 -65.48 -14.81
CA TRP A 483 23.51 -65.17 -14.41
C TRP A 483 24.12 -63.85 -14.95
N SER A 484 24.46 -63.00 -13.97
CA SER A 484 25.58 -62.04 -13.88
C SER A 484 25.44 -60.57 -14.32
N LEU A 485 25.70 -59.73 -13.30
CA LEU A 485 26.30 -58.38 -13.26
C LEU A 485 25.54 -57.21 -13.94
#